data_AF-A0A377Q129-F1
#
_entry.id   AF-A0A377Q129-F1
#
_cell.length_a   1.000
_cell.length_b   1.000
_cell.length_c   1.000
_cell.angle_alpha   90.00
_cell.angle_beta   90.00
_cell.angle_gamma   90.00
#
_symmetry.space_group_name_H-M   'P 1'
#
loop_
_entity.id
_entity.type
_entity.pdbx_description
1 polymer ?
#
loop_
_entity_poly.entity_id
_entity_poly.type
_entity_poly.pdbx_seq_one_letter_code
_entity_poly.pdbx_strand_id
1 'polypeptide(L)'
;MKKWIWESPQYPNFKYQEQSFRDLLDNIEYNQNRLEILVKNETDKTLLNQKIDILTDEIADTSFIEGEILQRISVRDSIKKRLDDNFDEFGKNYSTKQTDNLASLLLDTNLNKSPLTIQRLHGWHNCLFEGGYNGLYKINIARFRKEEIEVVSGKIGKTKTYYQAIPFDRLEDSMEEFLYYCNHSTQNSYIKSALAHLWFVIIHPYDDGNGRIARAIADYLLPNKDIKLYSLSNQIKEHRKEYYEVLEKTTSYNDECDISNWLQWHLKITNLAIKKGINTLENIVKKTKFWDFYVQNNFNERQKKVINKILDIGEDNFKGNLNLRKYASIAKTDFETAKRDIDELIKLGCFKQEGKSYSMIPVIQSKEELLLEMNKENKERELKEEENNHINTRTIR
;
A
#
# COMPACT_ATOMS: atom_id res chain seq x y z
N MET A 1 23.18 2.38 32.89
CA MET A 1 21.86 1.83 32.50
C MET A 1 21.40 2.58 31.26
N LYS A 2 20.91 1.89 30.23
CA LYS A 2 20.33 2.58 29.05
C LYS A 2 19.02 3.21 29.51
N LYS A 3 18.84 4.51 29.26
CA LYS A 3 17.61 5.22 29.58
C LYS A 3 16.69 5.29 28.36
N TRP A 4 15.41 5.53 28.59
CA TRP A 4 14.36 5.60 27.58
C TRP A 4 13.60 6.92 27.61
N ILE A 5 12.94 7.29 26.51
CA ILE A 5 12.25 8.58 26.37
C ILE A 5 11.22 8.86 27.49
N TRP A 6 10.54 7.83 28.00
CA TRP A 6 9.56 7.96 29.08
C TRP A 6 10.16 8.27 30.45
N GLU A 7 11.47 8.10 30.61
CA GLU A 7 12.21 8.52 31.81
C GLU A 7 12.56 10.02 31.78
N SER A 8 12.32 10.71 30.66
CA SER A 8 12.51 12.15 30.58
C SER A 8 11.47 12.89 31.45
N PRO A 9 11.87 13.93 32.22
CA PRO A 9 10.93 14.79 32.92
C PRO A 9 9.93 15.51 32.00
N GLN A 10 10.23 15.60 30.70
CA GLN A 10 9.34 16.21 29.71
C GLN A 10 8.26 15.23 29.24
N TYR A 11 8.42 13.92 29.39
CA TYR A 11 7.42 12.95 28.94
C TYR A 11 6.08 13.14 29.68
N PRO A 12 4.91 13.09 28.98
CA PRO A 12 4.72 12.80 27.55
C PRO A 12 4.64 14.04 26.63
N ASN A 13 5.20 15.18 27.01
CA ASN A 13 5.23 16.40 26.20
C ASN A 13 6.27 16.32 25.07
N PHE A 14 5.93 15.61 23.99
CA PHE A 14 6.78 15.50 22.80
C PHE A 14 7.01 16.85 22.12
N LYS A 15 8.26 17.16 21.79
CA LYS A 15 8.66 18.39 21.09
C LYS A 15 8.90 18.12 19.62
N TYR A 16 8.55 19.12 18.80
CA TYR A 16 8.85 19.20 17.38
C TYR A 16 8.53 20.62 16.89
N GLN A 17 9.07 21.00 15.73
CA GLN A 17 8.74 22.27 15.08
C GLN A 17 7.80 22.01 13.91
N GLU A 18 6.51 22.33 14.06
CA GLU A 18 5.49 22.05 13.05
C GLU A 18 5.82 22.68 11.68
N GLN A 19 6.40 23.88 11.68
CA GLN A 19 6.82 24.60 10.47
C GLN A 19 7.85 23.82 9.64
N SER A 20 8.64 22.93 10.24
CA SER A 20 9.60 22.07 9.54
C SER A 20 8.95 21.00 8.68
N PHE A 21 7.66 20.71 8.88
CA PHE A 21 6.91 19.69 8.13
C PHE A 21 5.94 20.27 7.11
N ARG A 22 5.85 21.60 6.98
CA ARG A 22 4.86 22.27 6.15
C ARG A 22 4.83 21.76 4.72
N ASP A 23 5.97 21.74 4.04
CA ASP A 23 6.05 21.26 2.64
C ASP A 23 5.59 19.81 2.50
N LEU A 24 5.87 18.96 3.50
CA LEU A 24 5.47 17.56 3.48
C LEU A 24 3.98 17.39 3.73
N LEU A 25 3.41 18.16 4.65
CA LEU A 25 1.97 18.20 4.92
C LEU A 25 1.20 18.73 3.70
N ASP A 26 1.67 19.81 3.08
CA ASP A 26 1.08 20.38 1.86
C ASP A 26 1.09 19.34 0.72
N ASN A 27 2.18 18.58 0.57
CA ASN A 27 2.27 17.50 -0.40
C ASN A 27 1.31 16.33 -0.09
N ILE A 28 1.15 15.96 1.18
CA ILE A 28 0.20 14.92 1.60
C ILE A 28 -1.22 15.37 1.27
N GLU A 29 -1.58 16.60 1.63
CA GLU A 29 -2.91 17.15 1.39
C GLU A 29 -3.22 17.28 -0.11
N TYR A 30 -2.25 17.76 -0.90
CA TYR A 30 -2.35 17.80 -2.36
C TYR A 30 -2.63 16.40 -2.95
N ASN A 31 -1.86 15.39 -2.54
CA ASN A 31 -2.04 14.02 -3.04
C ASN A 31 -3.34 13.39 -2.54
N GLN A 32 -3.73 13.64 -1.28
CA GLN A 32 -5.01 13.17 -0.74
C GLN A 32 -6.18 13.74 -1.54
N ASN A 33 -6.17 15.04 -1.83
CA ASN A 33 -7.20 15.69 -2.65
C ASN A 33 -7.23 15.12 -4.08
N ARG A 34 -6.07 14.89 -4.68
CA ARG A 34 -5.97 14.22 -6.00
C ARG A 34 -6.55 12.81 -5.96
N LEU A 35 -6.25 12.03 -4.93
CA LEU A 35 -6.81 10.69 -4.75
C LEU A 35 -8.34 10.75 -4.66
N GLU A 36 -8.89 11.66 -3.87
CA GLU A 36 -10.34 11.85 -3.73
C GLU A 36 -11.03 12.21 -5.05
N ILE A 37 -10.38 13.00 -5.91
CA ILE A 37 -10.89 13.31 -7.25
C ILE A 37 -10.91 12.06 -8.13
N LEU A 38 -9.85 11.24 -8.10
CA LEU A 38 -9.81 9.98 -8.84
C LEU A 38 -10.93 9.03 -8.37
N VAL A 39 -11.13 8.90 -7.05
CA VAL A 39 -12.21 8.07 -6.49
C VAL A 39 -13.58 8.49 -7.02
N LYS A 40 -13.87 9.80 -7.08
CA LYS A 40 -15.18 10.30 -7.54
C LYS A 40 -15.48 10.00 -9.01
N ASN A 41 -14.47 9.73 -9.81
CA ASN A 41 -14.61 9.45 -11.24
C ASN A 41 -14.65 7.95 -11.55
N GLU A 42 -14.57 7.08 -10.53
CA GLU A 42 -14.54 5.63 -10.68
C GLU A 42 -15.89 4.97 -10.42
N THR A 43 -16.08 3.77 -10.96
CA THR A 43 -17.31 2.99 -10.75
C THR A 43 -17.31 2.30 -9.39
N ASP A 44 -18.48 2.15 -8.78
CA ASP A 44 -18.63 1.45 -7.49
C ASP A 44 -18.04 0.04 -7.50
N LYS A 45 -18.19 -0.69 -8.62
CA LYS A 45 -17.60 -2.04 -8.78
C LYS A 45 -16.08 -2.01 -8.77
N THR A 46 -15.46 -1.06 -9.47
CA THR A 46 -14.01 -0.90 -9.46
C THR A 46 -13.53 -0.54 -8.05
N LEU A 47 -14.19 0.44 -7.44
CA LEU A 47 -13.86 0.91 -6.09
C LEU A 47 -13.99 -0.19 -5.05
N LEU A 48 -15.05 -1.00 -5.10
CA LEU A 48 -15.24 -2.14 -4.21
C LEU A 48 -14.08 -3.13 -4.30
N ASN A 49 -13.69 -3.51 -5.52
CA ASN A 49 -12.54 -4.40 -5.73
C ASN A 49 -11.24 -3.80 -5.18
N GLN A 50 -11.02 -2.50 -5.38
CA GLN A 50 -9.85 -1.82 -4.83
C GLN A 50 -9.85 -1.77 -3.31
N LYS A 51 -11.00 -1.47 -2.68
CA LYS A 51 -11.15 -1.54 -1.22
C LYS A 51 -10.80 -2.93 -0.69
N ILE A 52 -11.30 -3.99 -1.34
CA ILE A 52 -11.00 -5.38 -0.97
C ILE A 52 -9.49 -5.66 -1.10
N ASP A 53 -8.86 -5.27 -2.21
CA ASP A 53 -7.42 -5.46 -2.45
C ASP A 53 -6.59 -4.76 -1.36
N ILE A 54 -6.92 -3.51 -1.04
CA ILE A 54 -6.17 -2.66 -0.11
C ILE A 54 -6.30 -3.13 1.33
N LEU A 55 -7.51 -3.50 1.76
CA LEU A 55 -7.71 -4.10 3.09
C LEU A 55 -7.02 -5.47 3.20
N THR A 56 -6.98 -6.24 2.10
CA THR A 56 -6.21 -7.50 2.05
C THR A 56 -4.72 -7.23 2.24
N ASP A 57 -4.18 -6.23 1.55
CA ASP A 57 -2.78 -5.82 1.69
C ASP A 57 -2.47 -5.33 3.10
N GLU A 58 -3.33 -4.48 3.67
CA GLU A 58 -3.14 -3.92 5.00
C GLU A 58 -3.08 -5.01 6.09
N ILE A 59 -4.01 -5.99 6.07
CA ILE A 59 -4.00 -7.12 7.00
C ILE A 59 -2.77 -8.02 6.78
N ALA A 60 -2.48 -8.38 5.54
CA ALA A 60 -1.34 -9.25 5.24
C ALA A 60 -0.01 -8.61 5.64
N ASP A 61 0.14 -7.31 5.38
CA ASP A 61 1.39 -6.59 5.58
C ASP A 61 1.61 -6.22 7.06
N THR A 62 0.54 -5.84 7.78
CA THR A 62 0.64 -5.57 9.23
C THR A 62 0.98 -6.84 10.03
N SER A 63 0.46 -8.00 9.64
CA SER A 63 0.85 -9.29 10.22
C SER A 63 2.27 -9.68 9.84
N PHE A 64 2.68 -9.47 8.58
CA PHE A 64 4.03 -9.79 8.12
C PHE A 64 5.11 -9.00 8.86
N ILE A 65 4.85 -7.74 9.21
CA ILE A 65 5.78 -6.92 10.01
C ILE A 65 6.10 -7.60 11.35
N GLU A 66 5.12 -8.27 11.97
CA GLU A 66 5.26 -9.02 13.23
C GLU A 66 5.74 -10.47 13.02
N GLY A 67 6.08 -10.86 11.78
CA GLY A 67 6.56 -12.21 11.44
C GLY A 67 5.47 -13.24 11.17
N GLU A 68 4.21 -12.82 11.10
CA GLU A 68 3.07 -13.67 10.78
C GLU A 68 2.77 -13.67 9.27
N ILE A 69 2.74 -14.86 8.66
CA ILE A 69 2.45 -15.00 7.22
C ILE A 69 1.04 -15.55 7.06
N LEU A 70 0.12 -14.70 6.60
CA LEU A 70 -1.26 -15.08 6.31
C LEU A 70 -1.43 -15.49 4.85
N GLN A 71 -2.34 -16.44 4.60
CA GLN A 71 -2.74 -16.77 3.23
C GLN A 71 -3.61 -15.63 2.68
N ARG A 72 -3.09 -14.92 1.67
CA ARG A 72 -3.80 -13.78 1.06
C ARG A 72 -5.22 -14.10 0.59
N ILE A 73 -5.46 -15.31 0.07
CA ILE A 73 -6.82 -15.72 -0.35
C ILE A 73 -7.80 -15.79 0.83
N SER A 74 -7.34 -16.28 1.98
CA SER A 74 -8.13 -16.35 3.21
C SER A 74 -8.52 -14.97 3.72
N VAL A 75 -7.56 -14.04 3.76
CA VAL A 75 -7.79 -12.64 4.13
C VAL A 75 -8.76 -11.97 3.16
N ARG A 76 -8.55 -12.17 1.85
CA ARG A 76 -9.40 -11.61 0.81
C ARG A 76 -10.86 -12.05 0.97
N ASP A 77 -11.09 -13.34 1.20
CA ASP A 77 -12.44 -13.88 1.38
C ASP A 77 -13.11 -13.33 2.65
N SER A 78 -12.37 -13.18 3.76
CA SER A 78 -12.87 -12.54 4.98
C SER A 78 -13.33 -11.09 4.78
N ILE A 79 -12.62 -10.34 3.92
CA ILE A 79 -12.99 -8.96 3.56
C ILE A 79 -14.19 -8.96 2.60
N LYS A 80 -14.17 -9.80 1.55
CA LYS A 80 -15.28 -9.91 0.60
C LYS A 80 -16.59 -10.25 1.30
N LYS A 81 -16.58 -11.22 2.20
CA LYS A 81 -17.73 -11.61 3.03
C LYS A 81 -18.42 -10.43 3.72
N ARG A 82 -17.68 -9.35 4.02
CA ARG A 82 -18.20 -8.17 4.73
C ARG A 82 -18.52 -6.98 3.84
N LEU A 83 -18.00 -6.94 2.61
CA LEU A 83 -18.10 -5.78 1.72
C LEU A 83 -18.79 -6.06 0.39
N ASP A 84 -18.83 -7.31 -0.06
CA ASP A 84 -19.44 -7.71 -1.33
C ASP A 84 -20.73 -8.47 -1.07
N ASP A 85 -21.88 -7.82 -1.33
CA ASP A 85 -23.21 -8.40 -1.16
C ASP A 85 -23.44 -9.65 -2.03
N ASN A 86 -22.63 -9.86 -3.08
CA ASN A 86 -22.71 -11.03 -3.95
C ASN A 86 -21.74 -12.15 -3.55
N PHE A 87 -21.12 -12.05 -2.37
CA PHE A 87 -20.20 -13.08 -1.90
C PHE A 87 -20.94 -14.41 -1.65
N ASP A 88 -20.57 -15.43 -2.43
CA ASP A 88 -21.09 -16.79 -2.27
C ASP A 88 -20.42 -17.49 -1.08
N GLU A 89 -21.01 -17.34 0.12
CA GLU A 89 -20.53 -18.00 1.34
C GLU A 89 -20.57 -19.53 1.26
N PHE A 90 -21.44 -20.10 0.43
CA PHE A 90 -21.63 -21.54 0.27
C PHE A 90 -20.71 -22.14 -0.80
N GLY A 91 -20.02 -21.29 -1.56
CA GLY A 91 -18.99 -21.66 -2.52
C GLY A 91 -17.63 -21.97 -1.87
N LYS A 92 -16.55 -21.77 -2.62
CA LYS A 92 -15.18 -21.91 -2.11
C LYS A 92 -14.85 -20.70 -1.23
N ASN A 93 -15.01 -20.87 0.08
CA ASN A 93 -14.61 -19.89 1.10
C ASN A 93 -13.35 -20.36 1.82
N TYR A 94 -12.26 -19.58 1.74
CA TYR A 94 -10.99 -19.86 2.40
C TYR A 94 -10.79 -19.04 3.70
N SER A 95 -11.79 -18.26 4.11
CA SER A 95 -11.73 -17.49 5.36
C SER A 95 -11.52 -18.39 6.59
N THR A 96 -10.80 -17.87 7.57
CA THR A 96 -10.64 -18.48 8.89
C THR A 96 -11.21 -17.54 9.94
N LYS A 97 -11.49 -18.03 11.15
CA LYS A 97 -11.93 -17.16 12.24
C LYS A 97 -10.88 -16.09 12.58
N GLN A 98 -9.59 -16.43 12.48
CA GLN A 98 -8.50 -15.48 12.57
C GLN A 98 -8.63 -14.35 11.54
N THR A 99 -8.73 -14.66 10.24
CA THR A 99 -8.80 -13.62 9.20
C THR A 99 -10.11 -12.83 9.27
N ASP A 100 -11.21 -13.46 9.71
CA ASP A 100 -12.50 -12.80 9.96
C ASP A 100 -12.40 -11.78 11.11
N ASN A 101 -11.67 -12.10 12.17
CA ASN A 101 -11.43 -11.17 13.28
C ASN A 101 -10.55 -9.99 12.84
N LEU A 102 -9.48 -10.25 12.09
CA LEU A 102 -8.62 -9.19 11.55
C LEU A 102 -9.37 -8.26 10.58
N ALA A 103 -10.25 -8.83 9.76
CA ALA A 103 -11.15 -8.06 8.90
C ALA A 103 -12.09 -7.16 9.71
N SER A 104 -12.69 -7.67 10.79
CA SER A 104 -13.55 -6.87 11.67
C SER A 104 -12.80 -5.71 12.34
N LEU A 105 -11.56 -5.95 12.81
CA LEU A 105 -10.71 -4.91 13.37
C LEU A 105 -10.48 -3.79 12.35
N LEU A 106 -10.02 -4.14 11.14
CA LEU A 106 -9.64 -3.13 10.14
C LEU A 106 -10.83 -2.36 9.56
N LEU A 107 -12.00 -2.99 9.49
CA LEU A 107 -13.23 -2.27 9.13
C LEU A 107 -13.66 -1.29 10.22
N ASP A 108 -13.51 -1.65 11.50
CA ASP A 108 -13.78 -0.71 12.60
C ASP A 108 -12.81 0.48 12.56
N THR A 109 -11.52 0.27 12.29
CA THR A 109 -10.56 1.39 12.18
C THR A 109 -10.91 2.35 11.02
N ASN A 110 -11.47 1.83 9.93
CA ASN A 110 -11.77 2.63 8.75
C ASN A 110 -13.13 3.33 8.82
N LEU A 111 -14.16 2.63 9.32
CA LEU A 111 -15.56 3.05 9.21
C LEU A 111 -16.11 3.65 10.50
N ASN A 112 -15.60 3.26 11.67
CA ASN A 112 -16.09 3.79 12.94
C ASN A 112 -15.53 5.20 13.20
N LYS A 113 -16.38 6.14 13.60
CA LYS A 113 -16.00 7.53 13.90
C LYS A 113 -16.27 7.94 15.35
N SER A 114 -16.81 7.05 16.18
CA SER A 114 -16.99 7.35 17.61
C SER A 114 -15.64 7.35 18.32
N PRO A 115 -15.47 8.05 19.47
CA PRO A 115 -14.20 8.17 20.16
C PRO A 115 -13.49 6.82 20.44
N LEU A 116 -12.16 6.83 20.48
CA LEU A 116 -11.37 5.69 20.97
C LEU A 116 -11.57 5.52 22.47
N THR A 117 -11.82 4.29 22.90
CA THR A 117 -11.99 3.91 24.31
C THR A 117 -11.12 2.69 24.62
N ILE A 118 -10.86 2.46 25.92
CA ILE A 118 -10.16 1.26 26.38
C ILE A 118 -10.89 0.00 25.90
N GLN A 119 -12.22 -0.02 25.97
CA GLN A 119 -13.05 -1.15 25.53
C GLN A 119 -12.87 -1.44 24.04
N ARG A 120 -12.78 -0.39 23.21
CA ARG A 120 -12.51 -0.56 21.78
C ARG A 120 -11.11 -1.11 21.53
N LEU A 121 -10.09 -0.56 22.19
CA LEU A 121 -8.71 -1.07 22.08
C LEU A 121 -8.62 -2.54 22.53
N HIS A 122 -9.35 -2.92 23.59
CA HIS A 122 -9.47 -4.30 24.04
C HIS A 122 -10.20 -5.18 23.01
N GLY A 123 -11.25 -4.68 22.36
CA GLY A 123 -11.92 -5.37 21.26
C GLY A 123 -10.99 -5.61 20.07
N TRP A 124 -10.21 -4.61 19.67
CA TRP A 124 -9.17 -4.75 18.65
C TRP A 124 -8.11 -5.77 19.07
N HIS A 125 -7.60 -5.69 20.29
CA HIS A 125 -6.64 -6.67 20.81
C HIS A 125 -7.21 -8.09 20.82
N ASN A 126 -8.48 -8.27 21.18
CA ASN A 126 -9.16 -9.56 21.12
C ASN A 126 -9.20 -10.14 19.70
N CYS A 127 -9.37 -9.29 18.69
CA CYS A 127 -9.38 -9.73 17.30
C CYS A 127 -8.01 -10.28 16.83
N LEU A 128 -6.90 -9.86 17.46
CA LEU A 128 -5.56 -10.35 17.11
C LEU A 128 -5.28 -11.77 17.61
N PHE A 129 -5.98 -12.23 18.63
CA PHE A 129 -5.61 -13.45 19.37
C PHE A 129 -6.83 -14.32 19.68
N GLU A 130 -7.20 -15.19 18.74
CA GLU A 130 -8.37 -16.05 18.90
C GLU A 130 -8.24 -17.07 20.04
N GLY A 131 -7.02 -17.54 20.32
CA GLY A 131 -6.78 -18.69 21.20
C GLY A 131 -6.30 -18.35 22.62
N GLY A 132 -5.93 -17.11 22.93
CA GLY A 132 -5.27 -16.80 24.20
C GLY A 132 -3.80 -17.18 24.27
N TYR A 133 -3.18 -17.51 23.13
CA TYR A 133 -1.78 -17.88 23.05
C TYR A 133 -1.07 -17.15 21.91
N ASN A 134 0.21 -16.85 22.12
CA ASN A 134 1.18 -16.63 21.07
C ASN A 134 2.16 -17.81 21.06
N GLY A 135 2.03 -18.70 20.06
CA GLY A 135 2.73 -19.98 20.04
C GLY A 135 2.33 -20.84 21.23
N LEU A 136 3.30 -21.18 22.09
CA LEU A 136 3.09 -21.97 23.30
C LEU A 136 2.82 -21.12 24.55
N TYR A 137 2.93 -19.79 24.45
CA TYR A 137 2.85 -18.88 25.58
C TYR A 137 1.44 -18.32 25.70
N LYS A 138 0.87 -18.42 26.91
CA LYS A 138 -0.41 -17.80 27.23
C LYS A 138 -0.24 -16.29 27.28
N ILE A 139 -1.18 -15.56 26.70
CA ILE A 139 -1.21 -14.09 26.68
C ILE A 139 -2.48 -13.57 27.34
N ASN A 140 -2.36 -12.42 27.99
CA ASN A 140 -3.50 -11.70 28.53
C ASN A 140 -4.24 -10.98 27.39
N ILE A 141 -5.38 -11.51 26.98
CA ILE A 141 -6.21 -10.88 25.93
C ILE A 141 -7.09 -9.79 26.53
N ALA A 142 -7.19 -8.66 25.82
CA ALA A 142 -8.18 -7.61 26.05
C ALA A 142 -8.11 -7.04 27.47
N ARG A 143 -6.87 -6.91 27.96
CA ARG A 143 -6.51 -6.30 29.24
C ARG A 143 -5.06 -5.87 29.17
N PHE A 144 -4.70 -4.85 29.94
CA PHE A 144 -3.31 -4.43 30.03
C PHE A 144 -2.45 -5.46 30.77
N ARG A 145 -1.15 -5.45 30.45
CA ARG A 145 -0.15 -6.28 31.10
C ARG A 145 0.01 -5.91 32.57
N LYS A 146 0.51 -6.85 33.37
CA LYS A 146 0.83 -6.66 34.80
C LYS A 146 2.30 -6.90 35.12
N GLU A 147 3.11 -7.02 34.07
CA GLU A 147 4.53 -7.33 34.16
C GLU A 147 5.31 -6.32 33.31
N GLU A 148 6.58 -6.16 33.64
CA GLU A 148 7.52 -5.36 32.86
C GLU A 148 7.84 -6.07 31.54
N ILE A 149 7.85 -5.32 30.44
CA ILE A 149 8.12 -5.87 29.11
C ILE A 149 9.22 -5.07 28.41
N GLU A 150 10.14 -5.81 27.82
CA GLU A 150 11.10 -5.30 26.85
C GLU A 150 10.61 -5.54 25.42
N VAL A 151 10.63 -4.49 24.62
CA VAL A 151 10.40 -4.58 23.18
C VAL A 151 11.66 -5.12 22.53
N VAL A 152 11.61 -6.40 22.18
CA VAL A 152 12.71 -7.12 21.54
C VAL A 152 12.41 -7.37 20.06
N SER A 153 13.44 -7.35 19.23
CA SER A 153 13.37 -7.93 17.89
C SER A 153 14.56 -8.85 17.65
N GLY A 154 14.34 -9.87 16.81
CA GLY A 154 15.33 -10.88 16.49
C GLY A 154 14.82 -12.30 16.78
N LYS A 155 15.54 -13.29 16.30
CA LYS A 155 15.24 -14.70 16.59
C LYS A 155 15.57 -15.00 18.06
N ILE A 156 14.87 -15.98 18.64
CA ILE A 156 15.19 -16.54 19.96
C ILE A 156 16.70 -16.82 20.04
N GLY A 157 17.39 -16.25 21.05
CA GLY A 157 18.84 -16.36 21.25
C GLY A 157 19.71 -15.27 20.58
N LYS A 158 19.13 -14.39 19.76
CA LYS A 158 19.75 -13.16 19.22
C LYS A 158 18.77 -11.99 19.28
N THR A 159 18.15 -11.79 20.44
CA THR A 159 17.22 -10.69 20.68
C THR A 159 17.99 -9.41 20.97
N LYS A 160 17.71 -8.35 20.20
CA LYS A 160 18.15 -6.99 20.52
C LYS A 160 17.00 -6.31 21.26
N THR A 161 17.23 -5.82 22.48
CA THR A 161 16.28 -4.97 23.20
C THR A 161 16.28 -3.59 22.55
N TYR A 162 15.18 -3.26 21.87
CA TYR A 162 14.99 -1.97 21.22
C TYR A 162 14.57 -0.91 22.23
N TYR A 163 13.74 -1.29 23.21
CA TYR A 163 13.09 -0.37 24.11
C TYR A 163 12.54 -1.11 25.35
N GLN A 164 12.56 -0.49 26.53
CA GLN A 164 11.82 -0.96 27.70
C GLN A 164 10.55 -0.14 27.83
N ALA A 165 9.40 -0.80 27.95
CA ALA A 165 8.12 -0.15 28.09
C ALA A 165 8.00 0.63 29.42
N ILE A 166 6.97 1.47 29.53
CA ILE A 166 6.69 2.16 30.79
C ILE A 166 6.38 1.15 31.90
N PRO A 167 6.61 1.48 33.17
CA PRO A 167 6.23 0.62 34.29
C PRO A 167 4.73 0.26 34.27
N PHE A 168 4.38 -0.98 34.62
CA PHE A 168 2.99 -1.45 34.51
C PHE A 168 2.03 -0.70 35.45
N ASP A 169 2.54 -0.15 36.56
CA ASP A 169 1.78 0.65 37.54
C ASP A 169 1.42 2.06 37.03
N ARG A 170 1.94 2.47 35.87
CA ARG A 170 1.62 3.74 35.20
C ARG A 170 0.74 3.56 33.96
N LEU A 171 0.36 2.33 33.63
CA LEU A 171 -0.33 2.02 32.37
C LEU A 171 -1.71 2.67 32.29
N GLU A 172 -2.51 2.57 33.35
CA GLU A 172 -3.84 3.13 33.40
C GLU A 172 -3.83 4.64 33.16
N ASP A 173 -3.06 5.39 33.96
CA ASP A 173 -2.94 6.85 33.83
C ASP A 173 -2.39 7.25 32.45
N SER A 174 -1.34 6.56 31.97
CA SER A 174 -0.75 6.86 30.65
C SER A 174 -1.73 6.58 29.50
N MET A 175 -2.56 5.55 29.62
CA MET A 175 -3.58 5.21 28.62
C MET A 175 -4.75 6.20 28.64
N GLU A 176 -5.12 6.74 29.81
CA GLU A 176 -6.10 7.81 29.92
C GLU A 176 -5.62 9.10 29.23
N GLU A 177 -4.38 9.54 29.52
CA GLU A 177 -3.77 10.71 28.85
C GLU A 177 -3.67 10.51 27.33
N PHE A 178 -3.25 9.32 26.90
CA PHE A 178 -3.15 8.94 25.50
C PHE A 178 -4.50 8.98 24.78
N LEU A 179 -5.55 8.40 25.37
CA LEU A 179 -6.89 8.42 24.79
C LEU A 179 -7.49 9.82 24.80
N TYR A 180 -7.22 10.62 25.84
CA TYR A 180 -7.61 12.03 25.87
C TYR A 180 -7.00 12.78 24.68
N TYR A 181 -5.70 12.62 24.44
CA TYR A 181 -5.03 13.18 23.27
C TYR A 181 -5.65 12.72 21.95
N CYS A 182 -5.85 11.41 21.78
CA CYS A 182 -6.41 10.85 20.55
C CYS A 182 -7.82 11.39 20.25
N ASN A 183 -8.63 11.65 21.26
CA ASN A 183 -10.00 12.11 21.07
C ASN A 183 -10.14 13.64 20.99
N HIS A 184 -9.26 14.41 21.64
CA HIS A 184 -9.47 15.87 21.81
C HIS A 184 -8.40 16.75 21.15
N SER A 185 -7.23 16.21 20.77
CA SER A 185 -6.20 17.00 20.09
C SER A 185 -6.73 17.55 18.76
N THR A 186 -6.54 18.86 18.56
CA THR A 186 -6.88 19.63 17.35
C THR A 186 -5.71 19.77 16.39
N GLN A 187 -4.58 19.11 16.66
CA GLN A 187 -3.43 19.06 15.76
C GLN A 187 -3.83 18.50 14.40
N ASN A 188 -3.03 18.83 13.37
CA ASN A 188 -3.17 18.23 12.04
C ASN A 188 -3.24 16.69 12.14
N SER A 189 -4.23 16.07 11.49
CA SER A 189 -4.53 14.64 11.63
C SER A 189 -3.35 13.73 11.24
N TYR A 190 -2.49 14.15 10.31
CA TYR A 190 -1.31 13.37 9.93
C TYR A 190 -0.23 13.39 11.02
N ILE A 191 -0.03 14.52 11.68
CA ILE A 191 0.84 14.62 12.86
C ILE A 191 0.25 13.80 14.00
N LYS A 192 -1.07 13.92 14.23
CA LYS A 192 -1.79 13.20 15.28
C LYS A 192 -1.69 11.69 15.11
N SER A 193 -1.87 11.18 13.90
CA SER A 193 -1.69 9.77 13.53
C SER A 193 -0.25 9.30 13.81
N ALA A 194 0.76 10.08 13.38
CA ALA A 194 2.16 9.76 13.61
C ALA A 194 2.51 9.71 15.11
N LEU A 195 2.13 10.75 15.87
CA LEU A 195 2.42 10.86 17.30
C LEU A 195 1.71 9.74 18.07
N ALA A 196 0.43 9.48 17.80
CA ALA A 196 -0.32 8.43 18.47
C ALA A 196 0.27 7.04 18.24
N HIS A 197 0.77 6.74 17.03
CA HIS A 197 1.49 5.49 16.76
C HIS A 197 2.70 5.37 17.68
N LEU A 198 3.59 6.37 17.69
CA LEU A 198 4.79 6.35 18.53
C LEU A 198 4.44 6.24 20.02
N TRP A 199 3.51 7.06 20.49
CA TRP A 199 3.14 7.11 21.90
C TRP A 199 2.54 5.79 22.37
N PHE A 200 1.68 5.16 21.57
CA PHE A 200 1.16 3.83 21.90
C PHE A 200 2.26 2.76 21.96
N VAL A 201 3.25 2.82 21.07
CA VAL A 201 4.41 1.92 21.11
C VAL A 201 5.26 2.15 22.37
N ILE A 202 5.41 3.41 22.81
CA ILE A 202 6.12 3.77 24.05
C ILE A 202 5.37 3.22 25.27
N ILE A 203 4.04 3.39 25.35
CA ILE A 203 3.24 2.85 26.46
C ILE A 203 3.32 1.31 26.48
N HIS A 204 3.18 0.69 25.30
CA HIS A 204 3.24 -0.77 25.13
C HIS A 204 2.32 -1.53 26.11
N PRO A 205 1.00 -1.28 26.08
CA PRO A 205 0.11 -1.68 27.18
C PRO A 205 -0.25 -3.18 27.22
N TYR A 206 -0.03 -3.93 26.15
CA TYR A 206 -0.38 -5.36 26.06
C TYR A 206 0.84 -6.27 26.14
N ASP A 207 0.63 -7.56 26.43
CA ASP A 207 1.70 -8.57 26.41
C ASP A 207 2.27 -8.77 25.00
N ASP A 208 1.42 -8.65 23.98
CA ASP A 208 1.77 -8.79 22.57
C ASP A 208 0.75 -8.04 21.68
N GLY A 209 1.04 -7.87 20.39
CA GLY A 209 0.14 -7.23 19.42
C GLY A 209 0.19 -5.70 19.43
N ASN A 210 1.02 -5.09 20.27
CA ASN A 210 1.14 -3.64 20.39
C ASN A 210 1.47 -2.95 19.05
N GLY A 211 2.37 -3.53 18.24
CA GLY A 211 2.70 -2.98 16.92
C GLY A 211 1.50 -2.95 15.97
N ARG A 212 0.70 -4.03 15.93
CA ARG A 212 -0.53 -4.11 15.11
C ARG A 212 -1.58 -3.10 15.58
N ILE A 213 -1.78 -2.96 16.88
CA ILE A 213 -2.70 -1.97 17.45
C ILE A 213 -2.21 -0.55 17.20
N ALA A 214 -0.91 -0.27 17.32
CA ALA A 214 -0.35 1.05 17.03
C ALA A 214 -0.60 1.48 15.57
N ARG A 215 -0.42 0.56 14.62
CA ARG A 215 -0.73 0.80 13.20
C ARG A 215 -2.23 0.97 12.96
N ALA A 216 -3.08 0.20 13.64
CA ALA A 216 -4.54 0.36 13.60
C ALA A 216 -4.99 1.73 14.13
N ILE A 217 -4.40 2.22 15.23
CA ILE A 217 -4.66 3.56 15.77
C ILE A 217 -4.19 4.63 14.79
N ALA A 218 -2.99 4.47 14.22
CA ALA A 218 -2.46 5.40 13.23
C ALA A 218 -3.43 5.53 12.05
N ASP A 219 -3.89 4.40 11.51
CA ASP A 219 -4.85 4.38 10.40
C ASP A 219 -6.22 4.97 10.80
N TYR A 220 -6.70 4.69 12.01
CA TYR A 220 -7.96 5.24 12.53
C TYR A 220 -7.95 6.77 12.63
N LEU A 221 -6.81 7.38 12.99
CA LEU A 221 -6.67 8.82 13.18
C LEU A 221 -6.44 9.61 11.89
N LEU A 222 -6.14 8.92 10.77
CA LEU A 222 -6.01 9.56 9.47
C LEU A 222 -7.38 10.05 8.95
N PRO A 223 -7.43 11.17 8.22
CA PRO A 223 -8.69 11.71 7.72
C PRO A 223 -9.28 10.78 6.65
N ASN A 224 -10.52 10.32 6.84
CA ASN A 224 -11.25 9.57 5.84
C ASN A 224 -12.77 9.61 6.06
N LYS A 225 -13.52 9.61 4.95
CA LYS A 225 -14.99 9.49 4.95
C LYS A 225 -15.48 8.05 4.74
N ASP A 226 -14.60 7.18 4.24
CA ASP A 226 -14.86 5.80 3.84
C ASP A 226 -13.53 5.01 3.91
N ILE A 227 -13.52 3.72 3.57
CA ILE A 227 -12.31 2.90 3.43
C ILE A 227 -11.30 3.61 2.53
N LYS A 228 -10.09 3.79 3.05
CA LYS A 228 -9.00 4.47 2.34
C LYS A 228 -8.52 3.62 1.16
N LEU A 229 -8.20 4.27 0.05
CA LEU A 229 -7.62 3.62 -1.13
C LEU A 229 -6.09 3.66 -1.14
N TYR A 230 -5.49 3.48 0.04
CA TYR A 230 -4.07 3.24 0.22
C TYR A 230 -3.84 2.42 1.51
N SER A 231 -2.69 1.75 1.59
CA SER A 231 -2.29 0.96 2.76
C SER A 231 -1.02 1.54 3.38
N LEU A 232 -1.11 1.95 4.65
CA LEU A 232 0.04 2.45 5.40
C LEU A 232 0.98 1.30 5.76
N SER A 233 0.43 0.15 6.21
CA SER A 233 1.25 -1.01 6.58
C SER A 233 2.05 -1.55 5.39
N ASN A 234 1.54 -1.43 4.18
CA ASN A 234 2.28 -1.80 2.98
C ASN A 234 3.57 -0.99 2.80
N GLN A 235 3.51 0.32 2.99
CA GLN A 235 4.71 1.18 2.90
C GLN A 235 5.64 1.01 4.11
N ILE A 236 5.09 0.80 5.31
CA ILE A 236 5.90 0.44 6.48
C ILE A 236 6.65 -0.87 6.23
N LYS A 237 6.01 -1.88 5.62
CA LYS A 237 6.64 -3.15 5.26
C LYS A 237 7.76 -2.96 4.22
N GLU A 238 7.52 -2.17 3.17
CA GLU A 238 8.54 -1.84 2.16
C GLU A 238 9.76 -1.12 2.78
N HIS A 239 9.54 -0.35 3.86
CA HIS A 239 10.56 0.40 4.58
C HIS A 239 10.81 -0.14 6.01
N ARG A 240 10.63 -1.45 6.23
CA ARG A 240 10.64 -2.08 7.56
C ARG A 240 11.94 -1.87 8.34
N LYS A 241 13.07 -1.85 7.65
CA LYS A 241 14.37 -1.59 8.29
C LYS A 241 14.43 -0.18 8.87
N GLU A 242 14.09 0.82 8.06
CA GLU A 242 14.07 2.23 8.45
C GLU A 242 13.05 2.49 9.57
N TYR A 243 11.89 1.82 9.52
CA TYR A 243 10.87 1.87 10.57
C TYR A 243 11.43 1.55 11.96
N TYR A 244 12.11 0.41 12.10
CA TYR A 244 12.68 0.02 13.39
C TYR A 244 13.88 0.90 13.78
N GLU A 245 14.68 1.36 12.82
CA GLU A 245 15.81 2.26 13.08
C GLU A 245 15.35 3.63 13.63
N VAL A 246 14.33 4.25 13.01
CA VAL A 246 13.80 5.54 13.48
C VAL A 246 13.07 5.39 14.82
N LEU A 247 12.37 4.27 15.03
CA LEU A 247 11.68 3.96 16.29
C LEU A 247 12.68 3.80 17.41
N GLU A 248 13.73 2.99 17.23
CA GLU A 248 14.80 2.80 18.22
C GLU A 248 15.49 4.12 18.59
N LYS A 249 15.80 4.94 17.57
CA LYS A 249 16.45 6.24 17.78
C LYS A 249 15.55 7.19 18.57
N THR A 250 14.25 7.19 18.28
CA THR A 250 13.30 8.12 18.90
C THR A 250 12.90 7.71 20.32
N THR A 251 12.79 6.40 20.59
CA THR A 251 12.43 5.90 21.93
C THR A 251 13.61 5.82 22.90
N SER A 252 14.83 5.92 22.40
CA SER A 252 16.03 6.12 23.23
C SER A 252 15.95 7.47 23.97
N TYR A 253 16.52 7.53 25.18
CA TYR A 253 16.47 8.75 26.01
C TYR A 253 16.97 9.98 25.26
N ASN A 254 16.15 11.03 25.30
CA ASN A 254 16.53 12.37 24.94
C ASN A 254 15.77 13.34 25.87
N ASP A 255 16.47 14.34 26.42
CA ASP A 255 15.93 15.23 27.46
C ASP A 255 14.75 16.06 26.96
N GLU A 256 14.73 16.40 25.67
CA GLU A 256 13.75 17.28 25.06
C GLU A 256 12.46 16.57 24.63
N CYS A 257 12.41 15.23 24.66
CA CYS A 257 11.37 14.43 24.01
C CYS A 257 11.13 14.83 22.53
N ASP A 258 12.20 15.13 21.78
CA ASP A 258 12.10 15.52 20.36
C ASP A 258 11.79 14.31 19.48
N ILE A 259 10.66 14.37 18.79
CA ILE A 259 10.15 13.33 17.89
C ILE A 259 10.22 13.73 16.41
N SER A 260 10.95 14.78 16.06
CA SER A 260 10.97 15.35 14.71
C SER A 260 11.40 14.34 13.65
N ASN A 261 12.38 13.46 13.96
CA ASN A 261 12.81 12.40 13.05
C ASN A 261 11.70 11.37 12.78
N TRP A 262 10.93 11.01 13.82
CA TRP A 262 9.80 10.11 13.69
C TRP A 262 8.69 10.74 12.84
N LEU A 263 8.31 11.99 13.12
CA LEU A 263 7.31 12.71 12.32
C LEU A 263 7.75 12.82 10.86
N GLN A 264 9.02 13.19 10.62
CA GLN A 264 9.59 13.29 9.28
C GLN A 264 9.49 11.97 8.51
N TRP A 265 9.80 10.85 9.15
CA TRP A 265 9.72 9.53 8.55
C TRP A 265 8.26 9.13 8.32
N HIS A 266 7.42 9.17 9.35
CA HIS A 266 6.03 8.73 9.27
C HIS A 266 5.24 9.50 8.20
N LEU A 267 5.36 10.83 8.15
CA LEU A 267 4.70 11.66 7.14
C LEU A 267 5.18 11.31 5.71
N LYS A 268 6.46 10.97 5.53
CA LYS A 268 6.97 10.50 4.23
C LYS A 268 6.32 9.17 3.83
N ILE A 269 6.23 8.21 4.76
CA ILE A 269 5.57 6.94 4.55
C ILE A 269 4.09 7.12 4.19
N THR A 270 3.37 8.01 4.90
CA THR A 270 1.98 8.34 4.59
C THR A 270 1.84 8.92 3.18
N ASN A 271 2.70 9.86 2.79
CA ASN A 271 2.67 10.44 1.44
C ASN A 271 2.96 9.37 0.35
N LEU A 272 3.90 8.46 0.59
CA LEU A 272 4.19 7.35 -0.32
C LEU A 272 2.99 6.40 -0.45
N ALA A 273 2.27 6.13 0.64
CA ALA A 273 1.08 5.29 0.63
C ALA A 273 -0.01 5.91 -0.24
N ILE A 274 -0.29 7.20 -0.06
CA ILE A 274 -1.27 7.94 -0.86
C ILE A 274 -0.86 7.95 -2.34
N LYS A 275 0.42 8.24 -2.66
CA LYS A 275 0.93 8.20 -4.04
C LYS A 275 0.78 6.82 -4.67
N LYS A 276 1.01 5.75 -3.91
CA LYS A 276 0.78 4.38 -4.38
C LYS A 276 -0.71 4.15 -4.71
N GLY A 277 -1.62 4.62 -3.87
CA GLY A 277 -3.06 4.60 -4.14
C GLY A 277 -3.45 5.33 -5.43
N ILE A 278 -2.92 6.55 -5.63
CA ILE A 278 -3.10 7.34 -6.86
C ILE A 278 -2.63 6.54 -8.08
N ASN A 279 -1.38 6.04 -8.05
CA ASN A 279 -0.80 5.31 -9.17
C ASN A 279 -1.61 4.06 -9.52
N THR A 280 -2.13 3.34 -8.52
CA THR A 280 -3.00 2.17 -8.73
C THR A 280 -4.28 2.57 -9.49
N LEU A 281 -4.98 3.62 -9.04
CA LEU A 281 -6.19 4.09 -9.73
C LEU A 281 -5.89 4.61 -11.12
N GLU A 282 -4.82 5.37 -11.32
CA GLU A 282 -4.44 5.87 -12.63
C GLU A 282 -4.11 4.74 -13.61
N ASN A 283 -3.46 3.68 -13.14
CA ASN A 283 -3.22 2.50 -13.96
C ASN A 283 -4.51 1.78 -14.34
N ILE A 284 -5.50 1.73 -13.44
CA ILE A 284 -6.83 1.19 -13.74
C ILE A 284 -7.52 2.05 -14.81
N VAL A 285 -7.54 3.38 -14.65
CA VAL A 285 -8.09 4.31 -15.66
C VAL A 285 -7.43 4.10 -17.03
N LYS A 286 -6.09 4.03 -17.06
CA LYS A 286 -5.32 3.79 -18.29
C LYS A 286 -5.72 2.47 -18.94
N LYS A 287 -5.81 1.40 -18.15
CA LYS A 287 -6.20 0.06 -18.62
C LYS A 287 -7.63 0.05 -19.18
N THR A 288 -8.57 0.68 -18.49
CA THR A 288 -9.96 0.81 -18.93
C THR A 288 -10.04 1.57 -20.26
N LYS A 289 -9.42 2.75 -20.34
CA LYS A 289 -9.37 3.54 -21.59
C LYS A 289 -8.76 2.77 -22.76
N PHE A 290 -7.70 2.00 -22.51
CA PHE A 290 -7.10 1.14 -23.53
C PHE A 290 -8.11 0.14 -24.08
N TRP A 291 -8.78 -0.61 -23.20
CA TRP A 291 -9.72 -1.63 -23.62
C TRP A 291 -10.98 -1.06 -24.27
N ASP A 292 -11.47 0.08 -23.80
CA ASP A 292 -12.61 0.78 -24.41
C ASP A 292 -12.28 1.27 -25.83
N PHE A 293 -11.07 1.81 -26.03
CA PHE A 293 -10.62 2.28 -27.33
C PHE A 293 -10.52 1.15 -28.37
N TYR A 294 -9.98 0.01 -27.96
CA TYR A 294 -9.80 -1.16 -28.84
C TYR A 294 -10.94 -2.17 -28.76
N VAL A 295 -12.11 -1.80 -28.21
CA VAL A 295 -13.24 -2.73 -27.96
C VAL A 295 -13.73 -3.46 -29.21
N GLN A 296 -13.58 -2.87 -30.39
CA GLN A 296 -13.98 -3.45 -31.67
C GLN A 296 -12.99 -4.48 -32.23
N ASN A 297 -11.78 -4.56 -31.66
CA ASN A 297 -10.74 -5.46 -32.16
C ASN A 297 -10.90 -6.85 -31.55
N ASN A 298 -10.74 -7.88 -32.38
CA ASN A 298 -10.83 -9.26 -31.94
C ASN A 298 -9.46 -9.80 -31.49
N PHE A 299 -9.04 -9.44 -30.27
CA PHE A 299 -7.78 -9.94 -29.71
C PHE A 299 -7.88 -11.41 -29.31
N ASN A 300 -6.85 -12.19 -29.61
CA ASN A 300 -6.70 -13.54 -29.09
C ASN A 300 -6.26 -13.55 -27.61
N GLU A 301 -6.40 -14.69 -26.93
CA GLU A 301 -6.08 -14.79 -25.49
C GLU A 301 -4.61 -14.53 -25.16
N ARG A 302 -3.67 -14.84 -26.07
CA ARG A 302 -2.25 -14.56 -25.88
C ARG A 302 -1.97 -13.05 -25.95
N GLN A 303 -2.55 -12.38 -26.93
CA GLN A 303 -2.48 -10.92 -27.09
C GLN A 303 -3.05 -10.21 -25.86
N LYS A 304 -4.28 -10.58 -25.44
CA LYS A 304 -4.89 -10.03 -24.21
C LYS A 304 -4.00 -10.24 -22.99
N LYS A 305 -3.40 -11.41 -22.84
CA LYS A 305 -2.50 -11.72 -21.73
C LYS A 305 -1.25 -10.83 -21.73
N VAL A 306 -0.63 -10.61 -22.88
CA VAL A 306 0.55 -9.74 -22.98
C VAL A 306 0.19 -8.28 -22.74
N ILE A 307 -0.89 -7.79 -23.34
CA ILE A 307 -1.39 -6.43 -23.14
C ILE A 307 -1.69 -6.19 -21.65
N ASN A 308 -2.47 -7.06 -21.02
CA ASN A 308 -2.78 -6.95 -19.59
C ASN A 308 -1.52 -6.97 -18.75
N LYS A 309 -0.54 -7.82 -19.07
CA LYS A 309 0.73 -7.87 -18.31
C LYS A 309 1.51 -6.56 -18.39
N ILE A 310 1.50 -5.88 -19.54
CA ILE A 310 2.16 -4.58 -19.71
C ILE A 310 1.40 -3.49 -18.97
N LEU A 311 0.06 -3.44 -19.14
CA LEU A 311 -0.81 -2.47 -18.46
C LEU A 311 -0.76 -2.63 -16.93
N ASP A 312 -0.68 -3.85 -16.40
CA ASP A 312 -0.61 -4.13 -14.96
C ASP A 312 0.75 -3.73 -14.35
N ILE A 313 1.85 -3.80 -15.13
CA ILE A 313 3.17 -3.36 -14.68
C ILE A 313 3.29 -1.83 -14.79
N GLY A 314 2.60 -1.23 -15.76
CA GLY A 314 2.78 0.15 -16.20
C GLY A 314 3.92 0.26 -17.21
N GLU A 315 3.70 1.04 -18.28
CA GLU A 315 4.66 1.17 -19.39
C GLU A 315 6.05 1.62 -18.90
N ASP A 316 6.11 2.61 -18.00
CA ASP A 316 7.35 3.16 -17.44
C ASP A 316 8.15 2.12 -16.62
N ASN A 317 7.48 1.11 -16.07
CA ASN A 317 8.09 0.07 -15.24
C ASN A 317 8.38 -1.22 -16.03
N PHE A 318 7.91 -1.32 -17.28
CA PHE A 318 8.21 -2.47 -18.17
C PHE A 318 9.63 -2.34 -18.74
N LYS A 319 10.64 -2.49 -17.88
CA LYS A 319 12.05 -2.25 -18.18
C LYS A 319 12.51 -2.89 -19.49
N GLY A 320 12.96 -2.06 -20.43
CA GLY A 320 13.60 -2.49 -21.69
C GLY A 320 12.63 -2.88 -22.81
N ASN A 321 11.41 -2.32 -22.81
CA ASN A 321 10.37 -2.51 -23.83
C ASN A 321 9.98 -3.99 -24.05
N LEU A 322 8.91 -4.23 -24.80
CA LEU A 322 8.55 -5.58 -25.24
C LEU A 322 9.55 -6.04 -26.31
N ASN A 323 9.96 -7.29 -26.28
CA ASN A 323 10.71 -7.91 -27.37
C ASN A 323 10.17 -9.30 -27.62
N LEU A 324 10.57 -9.92 -28.73
CA LEU A 324 10.02 -11.20 -29.15
C LEU A 324 10.18 -12.30 -28.08
N ARG A 325 11.31 -12.32 -27.36
CA ARG A 325 11.57 -13.27 -26.27
C ARG A 325 10.67 -13.04 -25.06
N LYS A 326 10.46 -11.78 -24.66
CA LYS A 326 9.53 -11.44 -23.58
C LYS A 326 8.10 -11.80 -23.96
N TYR A 327 7.67 -11.50 -25.20
CA TYR A 327 6.34 -11.87 -25.67
C TYR A 327 6.14 -13.38 -25.60
N ALA A 328 7.02 -14.16 -26.24
CA ALA A 328 6.97 -15.62 -26.25
C ALA A 328 6.91 -16.21 -24.83
N SER A 329 7.69 -15.65 -23.89
CA SER A 329 7.68 -16.06 -22.48
C SER A 329 6.36 -15.77 -21.77
N ILE A 330 5.74 -14.62 -21.99
CA ILE A 330 4.48 -14.23 -21.35
C ILE A 330 3.32 -15.03 -21.95
N ALA A 331 3.26 -15.07 -23.28
CA ALA A 331 2.24 -15.77 -24.05
C ALA A 331 2.37 -17.30 -23.98
N LYS A 332 3.53 -17.82 -23.55
CA LYS A 332 3.88 -19.25 -23.53
C LYS A 332 3.73 -19.89 -24.92
N THR A 333 4.41 -19.29 -25.91
CA THR A 333 4.33 -19.70 -27.32
C THR A 333 5.71 -19.64 -27.98
N ASP A 334 5.85 -20.21 -29.17
CA ASP A 334 7.07 -20.17 -29.97
C ASP A 334 7.33 -18.78 -30.59
N PHE A 335 8.52 -18.58 -31.13
CA PHE A 335 8.93 -17.28 -31.68
C PHE A 335 8.18 -16.88 -32.95
N GLU A 336 7.73 -17.83 -33.76
CA GLU A 336 7.02 -17.57 -35.01
C GLU A 336 5.59 -17.09 -34.71
N THR A 337 4.90 -17.79 -33.82
CA THR A 337 3.59 -17.38 -33.30
C THR A 337 3.67 -16.05 -32.56
N ALA A 338 4.70 -15.84 -31.73
CA ALA A 338 4.91 -14.57 -31.05
C ALA A 338 5.10 -13.40 -32.03
N LYS A 339 5.85 -13.62 -33.12
CA LYS A 339 6.08 -12.60 -34.14
C LYS A 339 4.79 -12.25 -34.85
N ARG A 340 4.02 -13.26 -35.26
CA ARG A 340 2.71 -13.06 -35.90
C ARG A 340 1.75 -12.27 -35.02
N ASP A 341 1.65 -12.64 -33.73
CA ASP A 341 0.79 -11.91 -32.79
C ASP A 341 1.24 -10.45 -32.63
N ILE A 342 2.55 -10.17 -32.55
CA ILE A 342 3.08 -8.80 -32.43
C ILE A 342 2.80 -8.01 -33.71
N ASP A 343 3.02 -8.60 -34.89
CA ASP A 343 2.76 -7.94 -36.18
C ASP A 343 1.27 -7.59 -36.32
N GLU A 344 0.36 -8.45 -35.86
CA GLU A 344 -1.07 -8.14 -35.75
C GLU A 344 -1.33 -6.98 -34.78
N LEU A 345 -0.72 -6.98 -33.60
CA LEU A 345 -0.88 -5.89 -32.62
C LEU A 345 -0.33 -4.54 -33.11
N ILE A 346 0.70 -4.54 -33.96
CA ILE A 346 1.22 -3.35 -34.64
C ILE A 346 0.21 -2.86 -35.68
N LYS A 347 -0.34 -3.77 -36.50
CA LYS A 347 -1.38 -3.42 -37.49
C LYS A 347 -2.63 -2.84 -36.83
N LEU A 348 -3.00 -3.32 -35.65
CA LEU A 348 -4.10 -2.80 -34.85
C LEU A 348 -3.77 -1.47 -34.15
N GLY A 349 -2.53 -1.01 -34.22
CA GLY A 349 -2.08 0.23 -33.61
C GLY A 349 -1.90 0.17 -32.10
N CYS A 350 -1.82 -1.02 -31.52
CA CYS A 350 -1.58 -1.18 -30.08
C CYS A 350 -0.09 -1.02 -29.72
N PHE A 351 0.80 -1.34 -30.66
CA PHE A 351 2.24 -1.29 -30.47
C PHE A 351 2.92 -0.62 -31.65
N LYS A 352 4.07 0.02 -31.38
CA LYS A 352 5.01 0.47 -32.40
C LYS A 352 6.35 -0.24 -32.23
N GLN A 353 7.05 -0.46 -33.33
CA GLN A 353 8.40 -1.02 -33.30
C GLN A 353 9.43 0.09 -33.07
N GLU A 354 10.30 -0.13 -32.06
CA GLU A 354 11.44 0.71 -31.69
C GLU A 354 12.73 -0.13 -31.74
N GLY A 355 13.40 -0.10 -32.89
CA GLY A 355 14.58 -0.93 -33.15
C GLY A 355 14.27 -2.42 -33.08
N LYS A 356 14.89 -3.13 -32.13
CA LYS A 356 14.65 -4.57 -31.85
C LYS A 356 13.57 -4.81 -30.78
N SER A 357 12.89 -3.75 -30.34
CA SER A 357 11.87 -3.79 -29.30
C SER A 357 10.55 -3.19 -29.80
N TYR A 358 9.51 -3.32 -28.99
CA TYR A 358 8.17 -2.84 -29.26
C TYR A 358 7.68 -2.09 -28.02
N SER A 359 7.11 -0.92 -28.21
CA SER A 359 6.49 -0.12 -27.16
C SER A 359 4.98 -0.07 -27.38
N MET A 360 4.21 -0.12 -26.30
CA MET A 360 2.76 0.09 -26.38
C MET A 360 2.50 1.55 -26.78
N ILE A 361 1.51 1.78 -27.64
CA ILE A 361 1.10 3.13 -28.02
C ILE A 361 0.11 3.62 -26.96
N PRO A 362 0.40 4.71 -26.22
CA PRO A 362 -0.50 5.19 -25.19
C PRO A 362 -1.79 5.73 -25.81
N VAL A 363 -2.94 5.44 -25.19
CA VAL A 363 -4.23 6.00 -25.59
C VAL A 363 -4.39 7.38 -24.94
N ILE A 364 -3.86 8.42 -25.59
CA ILE A 364 -3.87 9.81 -25.09
C ILE A 364 -4.94 10.68 -25.79
N GLN A 365 -5.46 10.22 -26.92
CA GLN A 365 -6.30 10.99 -27.84
C GLN A 365 -7.43 10.15 -28.45
N SER A 366 -8.35 10.81 -29.16
CA SER A 366 -9.47 10.15 -29.83
C SER A 366 -8.98 9.20 -30.94
N LYS A 367 -9.80 8.21 -31.32
CA LYS A 367 -9.45 7.17 -32.31
C LYS A 367 -9.02 7.74 -33.66
N GLU A 368 -9.56 8.89 -34.02
CA GLU A 368 -9.29 9.58 -35.28
C GLU A 368 -7.91 10.25 -35.31
N GLU A 369 -7.48 10.85 -34.19
CA GLU A 369 -6.19 11.53 -34.09
C GLU A 369 -5.01 10.55 -34.12
N LEU A 370 -5.15 9.40 -33.44
CA LEU A 370 -4.15 8.32 -33.43
C LEU A 370 -4.02 7.63 -34.80
N LEU A 371 -5.14 7.37 -35.48
CA LEU A 371 -5.13 6.85 -36.86
C LEU A 371 -4.43 7.82 -37.82
N LEU A 372 -4.60 9.13 -37.61
CA LEU A 372 -3.94 10.15 -38.41
C LEU A 372 -2.42 10.16 -38.19
N GLU A 373 -1.98 10.02 -36.94
CA GLU A 373 -0.56 9.94 -36.57
C GLU A 373 0.11 8.67 -37.09
N MET A 374 -0.53 7.51 -36.92
CA MET A 374 -0.02 6.23 -37.44
C MET A 374 0.11 6.22 -38.96
N ASN A 375 -0.85 6.81 -39.67
CA ASN A 375 -0.80 6.91 -41.13
C ASN A 375 0.30 7.86 -41.61
N LYS A 376 0.65 8.88 -40.82
CA LYS A 376 1.81 9.76 -41.10
C LYS A 376 3.12 9.01 -40.89
N GLU A 377 3.29 8.30 -39.76
CA GLU A 377 4.51 7.56 -39.48
C GLU A 377 4.76 6.41 -40.48
N ASN A 378 3.71 5.69 -40.91
CA ASN A 378 3.83 4.64 -41.92
C ASN A 378 4.24 5.20 -43.29
N LYS A 379 3.64 6.32 -43.71
CA LYS A 379 4.06 7.02 -44.94
C LYS A 379 5.51 7.48 -44.88
N GLU A 380 5.96 8.00 -43.74
CA GLU A 380 7.36 8.41 -43.57
C GLU A 380 8.34 7.23 -43.61
N ARG A 381 7.94 6.04 -43.14
CA ARG A 381 8.75 4.81 -43.24
C ARG A 381 8.82 4.30 -44.67
N GLU A 382 7.70 4.26 -45.38
CA GLU A 382 7.63 3.87 -46.80
C GLU A 382 8.51 4.80 -47.66
N LEU A 383 8.43 6.11 -47.45
CA LEU A 383 9.27 7.09 -48.16
C LEU A 383 10.78 6.89 -47.89
N LYS A 384 11.16 6.57 -46.65
CA LYS A 384 12.57 6.28 -46.31
C LYS A 384 13.08 4.95 -46.88
N GLU A 385 12.21 3.96 -47.04
CA GLU A 385 12.55 2.69 -47.69
C GLU A 385 12.69 2.86 -49.22
N GLU A 386 11.84 3.67 -49.84
CA GLU A 386 11.95 4.03 -51.26
C GLU A 386 13.22 4.85 -51.57
N GLU A 387 13.56 5.83 -50.73
CA GLU A 387 14.81 6.61 -50.89
C GLU A 387 16.06 5.73 -50.76
N ASN A 388 16.10 4.79 -49.81
CA ASN A 388 17.22 3.87 -49.66
C ASN A 388 17.35 2.88 -50.83
N ASN A 389 16.23 2.45 -51.43
CA ASN A 389 16.24 1.61 -52.63
C ASN A 389 16.69 2.38 -53.88
N HIS A 390 16.40 3.68 -53.95
CA HIS A 390 16.88 4.54 -55.05
C HIS A 390 18.37 4.87 -54.96
N ILE A 391 18.94 4.95 -53.75
CA ILE A 391 20.38 5.15 -53.53
C ILE A 391 21.17 3.88 -53.91
N ASN A 392 20.66 2.70 -53.60
CA ASN A 392 21.31 1.42 -53.97
C ASN A 392 21.27 1.13 -55.48
N THR A 393 20.28 1.61 -56.22
CA THR A 393 20.21 1.44 -57.69
C THR A 393 21.09 2.41 -58.49
N ARG A 394 21.50 3.55 -57.90
CA ARG A 394 22.47 4.47 -58.52
C ARG A 394 23.94 4.09 -58.33
N THR A 395 24.25 3.10 -57.49
CA THR A 395 25.63 2.66 -57.21
C THR A 395 26.08 1.50 -58.11
N ILE A 396 25.23 1.01 -59.03
CA ILE A 396 25.52 -0.13 -59.94
C ILE A 396 25.42 0.31 -61.43
N ARG A 397 25.86 1.53 -61.77
CA ARG A 397 26.05 1.92 -63.18
C ARG A 397 27.43 2.50 -63.43
#